data_AF-A0A4S2V019-F1
#
_entry.id   AF-A0A4S2V019-F1
#
_cell.length_a   1.000
_cell.length_b   1.000
_cell.length_c   1.000
_cell.angle_alpha   90.00
_cell.angle_beta   90.00
_cell.angle_gamma   90.00
#
_symmetry.space_group_name_H-M   'P 1'
#
loop_
_entity.id
_entity.type
_entity.pdbx_description
1 polymer ?
#
loop_
_entity_poly.entity_id
_entity_poly.type
_entity_poly.pdbx_seq_one_letter_code
_entity_poly.pdbx_strand_id
1 'polypeptide(L)'
;MRPDTPADHTTEAERLLRTAAQYPEDHEPLLLQAAAHLELAGDRTRATSLYDSLLSDPDTEHPHLVKALSAANLWEYGHEAEARAIIDGIRVAAPAEAAPWEIAAETLEAHDELEAAHDYFSTALTLLIAPGEEVPYATQSLLTGRHRVRRLMGVTHDAWDELADALHTAAVPLDELHDPKRLWALGSSDPGELRAEITRLRAELGTYRTALSRPFPVAVLHWPEPELRELLTAYPGLGSEYASHPDHLARLEAALRDLHAAGTPNLGIVTGTVPSYEAFAASEAASPSDPDLLPQYATTLAARGRAVPWPPARSAACWCGSGRSYRDCHGHA
;
A
#
# COMPACT_ATOMS: atom_id res chain seq x y z
N MET A 1 -15.73 -10.62 20.75
CA MET A 1 -14.91 -11.13 19.65
C MET A 1 -14.00 -12.18 20.26
N ARG A 2 -14.10 -13.44 19.83
CA ARG A 2 -13.22 -14.50 20.34
C ARG A 2 -11.82 -14.24 19.76
N PRO A 3 -10.74 -14.24 20.56
CA PRO A 3 -9.40 -14.11 20.01
C PRO A 3 -9.11 -15.29 19.09
N ASP A 4 -8.61 -15.00 17.90
CA ASP A 4 -8.22 -16.01 16.92
C ASP A 4 -7.11 -16.89 17.50
N THR A 5 -7.22 -18.20 17.31
CA THR A 5 -6.22 -19.15 17.78
C THR A 5 -5.18 -19.42 16.69
N PRO A 6 -3.96 -19.87 17.04
CA PRO A 6 -2.97 -20.29 16.04
C PRO A 6 -3.53 -21.30 15.02
N ALA A 7 -4.43 -22.19 15.45
CA ALA A 7 -5.10 -23.15 14.57
C ALA A 7 -6.06 -22.49 13.55
N ASP A 8 -6.70 -21.38 13.93
CA ASP A 8 -7.56 -20.60 13.02
C ASP A 8 -6.69 -19.97 11.91
N HIS A 9 -5.51 -19.45 12.26
CA HIS A 9 -4.57 -18.89 11.29
C HIS A 9 -3.95 -19.95 10.37
N THR A 10 -3.58 -21.14 10.87
CA THR A 10 -3.11 -22.23 10.00
C THR A 10 -4.20 -22.64 8.99
N THR A 11 -5.45 -22.76 9.44
CA THR A 11 -6.57 -23.13 8.58
C THR A 11 -6.81 -22.07 7.49
N GLU A 12 -6.71 -20.79 7.86
CA GLU A 12 -6.89 -19.68 6.92
C GLU A 12 -5.75 -19.60 5.90
N ALA A 13 -4.50 -19.79 6.33
CA ALA A 13 -3.36 -19.89 5.41
C ALA A 13 -3.59 -20.99 4.35
N GLU A 14 -4.05 -22.18 4.76
CA GLU A 14 -4.35 -23.26 3.82
C GLU A 14 -5.50 -22.92 2.84
N ARG A 15 -6.51 -22.18 3.30
CA ARG A 15 -7.60 -21.69 2.45
C ARG A 15 -7.07 -20.73 1.38
N LEU A 16 -6.22 -19.79 1.78
CA LEU A 16 -5.59 -18.82 0.88
C LEU A 16 -4.68 -19.52 -0.15
N LEU A 17 -3.85 -20.48 0.28
CA LEU A 17 -2.99 -21.25 -0.63
C LEU A 17 -3.80 -22.02 -1.70
N ARG A 18 -4.93 -22.63 -1.31
CA ARG A 18 -5.83 -23.27 -2.28
C ARG A 18 -6.47 -22.27 -3.25
N THR A 19 -6.74 -21.06 -2.77
CA THR A 19 -7.30 -19.98 -3.60
C THR A 19 -6.25 -19.46 -4.58
N ALA A 20 -5.01 -19.27 -4.14
CA ALA A 20 -3.89 -18.84 -4.98
C ALA A 20 -3.63 -19.81 -6.15
N ALA A 21 -3.80 -21.12 -5.91
CA ALA A 21 -3.69 -22.13 -6.97
C ALA A 21 -4.84 -22.08 -8.00
N GLN A 22 -5.98 -21.47 -7.67
CA GLN A 22 -7.13 -21.32 -8.57
C GLN A 22 -7.10 -20.02 -9.37
N TYR A 23 -6.48 -18.97 -8.81
CA TYR A 23 -6.42 -17.63 -9.40
C TYR A 23 -4.95 -17.17 -9.50
N PRO A 24 -4.20 -17.63 -10.52
CA PRO A 24 -2.79 -17.26 -10.71
C PRO A 24 -2.57 -15.74 -10.84
N GLU A 25 -3.57 -15.01 -11.35
CA GLU A 25 -3.54 -13.54 -11.49
C GLU A 25 -3.54 -12.77 -10.16
N ASP A 26 -3.93 -13.45 -9.07
CA ASP A 26 -3.97 -12.92 -7.71
C ASP A 26 -2.99 -13.69 -6.80
N HIS A 27 -2.03 -14.42 -7.39
CA HIS A 27 -1.13 -15.32 -6.68
C HIS A 27 -0.30 -14.61 -5.61
N GLU A 28 0.37 -13.51 -5.96
CA GLU A 28 1.19 -12.72 -5.03
C GLU A 28 0.42 -12.24 -3.79
N PRO A 29 -0.69 -11.48 -3.92
CA PRO A 29 -1.41 -11.00 -2.73
C PRO A 29 -1.99 -12.14 -1.88
N LEU A 30 -2.41 -13.26 -2.49
CA LEU A 30 -2.90 -14.42 -1.75
C LEU A 30 -1.79 -15.16 -0.99
N LEU A 31 -0.60 -15.28 -1.59
CA LEU A 31 0.56 -15.87 -0.92
C LEU A 31 1.08 -14.99 0.22
N LEU A 32 1.12 -13.66 0.05
CA LEU A 32 1.50 -12.74 1.12
C LEU A 32 0.54 -12.82 2.31
N GLN A 33 -0.78 -12.89 2.06
CA GLN A 33 -1.76 -13.09 3.13
C GLN A 33 -1.59 -14.46 3.81
N ALA A 34 -1.32 -15.51 3.04
CA ALA A 34 -1.07 -16.83 3.61
C ALA A 34 0.19 -16.83 4.49
N ALA A 35 1.26 -16.17 4.05
CA ALA A 35 2.49 -16.00 4.83
C ALA A 35 2.21 -15.27 6.15
N ALA A 36 1.49 -14.15 6.13
CA ALA A 36 1.10 -13.42 7.34
C ALA A 36 0.31 -14.30 8.33
N HIS A 37 -0.57 -15.17 7.85
CA HIS A 37 -1.27 -16.12 8.73
C HIS A 37 -0.34 -17.20 9.30
N LEU A 38 0.64 -17.69 8.53
CA LEU A 38 1.65 -18.62 9.03
C LEU A 38 2.54 -17.98 10.09
N GLU A 39 2.90 -16.71 9.91
CA GLU A 39 3.63 -15.92 10.90
C GLU A 39 2.87 -15.81 12.23
N LEU A 40 1.57 -15.46 12.17
CA LEU A 40 0.71 -15.40 13.35
C LEU A 40 0.49 -16.77 14.00
N ALA A 41 0.55 -17.87 13.21
CA ALA A 41 0.53 -19.23 13.72
C ALA A 41 1.88 -19.70 14.30
N GLY A 42 2.95 -18.92 14.12
CA GLY A 42 4.31 -19.27 14.54
C GLY A 42 5.07 -20.19 13.56
N ASP A 43 4.50 -20.52 12.40
CA ASP A 43 5.13 -21.34 11.36
C ASP A 43 6.00 -20.48 10.43
N ARG A 44 7.02 -19.87 11.03
CA ARG A 44 7.90 -18.87 10.40
C ARG A 44 8.68 -19.43 9.21
N THR A 45 9.13 -20.68 9.28
CA THR A 45 9.85 -21.37 8.20
C THR A 45 8.97 -21.58 6.96
N ARG A 46 7.69 -21.92 7.15
CA ARG A 46 6.77 -22.07 6.04
C ARG A 46 6.41 -20.72 5.42
N ALA A 47 6.29 -19.66 6.22
CA ALA A 47 6.17 -18.29 5.71
C ALA A 47 7.38 -17.91 4.84
N THR A 48 8.61 -18.17 5.30
CA THR A 48 9.84 -17.95 4.50
C THR A 48 9.81 -18.69 3.17
N SER A 49 9.35 -19.94 3.15
CA SER A 49 9.24 -20.71 1.90
C SER A 49 8.29 -20.07 0.88
N LEU A 50 7.24 -19.37 1.34
CA LEU A 50 6.35 -18.62 0.44
C LEU A 50 7.02 -17.37 -0.11
N TYR A 51 7.76 -16.63 0.73
CA TYR A 51 8.55 -15.48 0.28
C TYR A 51 9.62 -15.88 -0.73
N ASP A 52 10.34 -16.98 -0.49
CA ASP A 52 11.36 -17.50 -1.42
C ASP A 52 10.75 -17.93 -2.76
N SER A 53 9.54 -18.52 -2.72
CA SER A 53 8.81 -18.88 -3.93
C SER A 53 8.43 -17.66 -4.74
N LEU A 54 7.93 -16.59 -4.10
CA LEU A 54 7.64 -15.33 -4.76
C LEU A 54 8.93 -14.73 -5.35
N LEU A 55 10.00 -14.60 -4.57
CA LEU A 55 11.26 -14.01 -5.05
C LEU A 55 11.96 -14.79 -6.17
N SER A 56 11.62 -16.08 -6.33
CA SER A 56 12.09 -16.91 -7.44
C SER A 56 11.24 -16.77 -8.71
N ASP A 57 10.03 -16.24 -8.58
CA ASP A 57 9.11 -16.02 -9.69
C ASP A 57 9.46 -14.69 -10.42
N PRO A 58 9.84 -14.74 -11.70
CA PRO A 58 10.17 -13.54 -12.47
C PRO A 58 8.98 -12.59 -12.66
N ASP A 59 7.74 -13.06 -12.49
CA ASP A 59 6.52 -12.29 -12.70
C ASP A 59 6.02 -11.61 -11.40
N THR A 60 6.77 -11.69 -10.31
CA THR A 60 6.45 -10.99 -9.04
C THR A 60 6.33 -9.48 -9.26
N GLU A 61 5.17 -8.94 -8.90
CA GLU A 61 4.77 -7.54 -9.07
C GLU A 61 5.54 -6.64 -8.09
N HIS A 62 5.64 -7.01 -6.80
CA HIS A 62 6.26 -6.17 -5.77
C HIS A 62 7.47 -6.83 -5.07
N PRO A 63 8.58 -7.11 -5.79
CA PRO A 63 9.70 -7.89 -5.23
C PRO A 63 10.39 -7.21 -4.04
N HIS A 64 10.39 -5.87 -3.95
CA HIS A 64 10.95 -5.15 -2.80
C HIS A 64 10.06 -5.26 -1.55
N LEU A 65 8.74 -5.32 -1.72
CA LEU A 65 7.80 -5.54 -0.63
C LEU A 65 7.97 -6.95 -0.06
N VAL A 66 8.02 -7.95 -0.95
CA VAL A 66 8.27 -9.35 -0.58
C VAL A 66 9.60 -9.49 0.18
N LYS A 67 10.67 -8.81 -0.27
CA LYS A 67 11.95 -8.76 0.46
C LYS A 67 11.82 -8.16 1.85
N ALA A 68 11.10 -7.03 1.99
CA ALA A 68 10.94 -6.36 3.29
C ALA A 68 10.19 -7.26 4.29
N LEU A 69 9.09 -7.89 3.84
CA LEU A 69 8.31 -8.83 4.65
C LEU A 69 9.12 -10.08 5.02
N SER A 70 9.90 -10.61 4.08
CA SER A 70 10.81 -11.74 4.33
C SER A 70 11.85 -11.39 5.39
N ALA A 71 12.47 -10.21 5.32
CA ALA A 71 13.42 -9.73 6.31
C ALA A 71 12.79 -9.60 7.70
N ALA A 72 11.58 -9.02 7.79
CA ALA A 72 10.83 -8.93 9.04
C ALA A 72 10.60 -10.32 9.65
N ASN A 73 10.12 -11.27 8.84
CA ASN A 73 9.89 -12.64 9.28
C ASN A 73 11.18 -13.34 9.73
N LEU A 74 12.29 -13.23 8.97
CA LEU A 74 13.58 -13.83 9.28
C LEU A 74 14.14 -13.38 10.64
N TRP A 75 13.98 -12.09 10.96
CA TRP A 75 14.46 -11.53 12.20
C TRP A 75 13.79 -12.18 13.42
N GLU A 76 12.47 -12.43 13.33
CA GLU A 76 11.65 -12.99 14.41
C GLU A 76 12.06 -14.40 14.86
N TYR A 77 12.79 -15.16 14.04
CA TYR A 77 13.22 -16.52 14.40
C TYR A 77 14.74 -16.77 14.29
N GLY A 78 15.54 -15.70 14.42
CA GLY A 78 16.99 -15.80 14.68
C GLY A 78 17.88 -15.71 13.44
N HIS A 79 17.35 -15.26 12.30
CA HIS A 79 18.10 -15.05 11.05
C HIS A 79 18.48 -13.57 10.83
N GLU A 80 18.87 -12.89 11.90
CA GLU A 80 19.14 -11.45 11.93
C GLU A 80 20.14 -10.98 10.86
N ALA A 81 21.26 -11.68 10.68
CA ALA A 81 22.29 -11.27 9.73
C ALA A 81 21.78 -11.28 8.28
N GLU A 82 20.89 -12.23 7.95
CA GLU A 82 20.28 -12.36 6.64
C GLU A 82 19.21 -11.27 6.44
N ALA A 83 18.35 -11.06 7.45
CA ALA A 83 17.35 -9.99 7.44
C ALA A 83 18.00 -8.62 7.21
N ARG A 84 19.12 -8.35 7.89
CA ARG A 84 19.87 -7.09 7.74
C ARG A 84 20.45 -6.91 6.35
N ALA A 85 21.02 -7.97 5.78
CA ALA A 85 21.54 -7.93 4.41
C ALA A 85 20.42 -7.65 3.39
N ILE A 86 19.21 -8.16 3.61
CA ILE A 86 18.04 -7.86 2.76
C ILE A 86 17.63 -6.39 2.91
N ILE A 87 17.54 -5.87 4.14
CA ILE A 87 17.21 -4.47 4.43
C ILE A 87 18.22 -3.51 3.78
N ASP A 88 19.52 -3.81 3.86
CA ASP A 88 20.56 -3.04 3.18
C ASP A 88 20.39 -3.10 1.65
N GLY A 89 20.05 -4.28 1.12
CA GLY A 89 19.77 -4.48 -0.30
C GLY A 89 18.59 -3.64 -0.81
N ILE A 90 17.51 -3.52 -0.04
CA ILE A 90 16.36 -2.65 -0.37
C ILE A 90 16.81 -1.19 -0.43
N ARG A 91 17.63 -0.75 0.53
CA ARG A 91 18.14 0.63 0.55
C ARG A 91 18.97 0.96 -0.69
N VAL A 92 19.84 0.03 -1.10
CA VAL A 92 20.67 0.18 -2.31
C VAL A 92 19.81 0.20 -3.58
N ALA A 93 18.77 -0.63 -3.64
CA ALA A 93 17.86 -0.67 -4.79
C ALA A 93 17.00 0.60 -4.91
N ALA A 94 16.81 1.31 -3.80
CA ALA A 94 16.07 2.57 -3.71
C ALA A 94 14.68 2.52 -4.38
N PRO A 95 13.77 1.62 -3.93
CA PRO A 95 12.46 1.47 -4.55
C PRO A 95 11.66 2.77 -4.47
N ALA A 96 10.89 3.04 -5.53
CA ALA A 96 9.98 4.19 -5.63
C ALA A 96 8.67 4.00 -4.84
N GLU A 97 8.44 2.79 -4.30
CA GLU A 97 7.28 2.46 -3.49
C GLU A 97 7.58 2.68 -2.00
N ALA A 98 6.62 3.20 -1.24
CA ALA A 98 6.80 3.49 0.18
C ALA A 98 6.80 2.24 1.08
N ALA A 99 5.97 1.24 0.77
CA ALA A 99 5.74 0.09 1.64
C ALA A 99 7.01 -0.73 1.98
N PRO A 100 7.95 -1.00 1.04
CA PRO A 100 9.21 -1.66 1.38
C PRO A 100 10.04 -0.88 2.40
N TRP A 101 10.03 0.47 2.31
CA TRP A 101 10.75 1.32 3.26
C TRP A 101 10.12 1.31 4.64
N GLU A 102 8.78 1.36 4.69
CA GLU A 102 8.02 1.33 5.94
C GLU A 102 8.29 0.03 6.70
N ILE A 103 8.10 -1.12 6.05
CA ILE A 103 8.30 -2.44 6.70
C ILE A 103 9.74 -2.62 7.17
N ALA A 104 10.73 -2.25 6.35
CA ALA A 104 12.13 -2.38 6.74
C ALA A 104 12.50 -1.46 7.92
N ALA A 105 12.01 -0.22 7.93
CA ALA A 105 12.26 0.72 9.02
C ALA A 105 11.54 0.32 10.31
N GLU A 106 10.30 -0.16 10.23
CA GLU A 106 9.56 -0.68 11.39
C GLU A 106 10.17 -1.98 11.92
N THR A 107 10.73 -2.83 11.05
CA THR A 107 11.51 -4.01 11.48
C THR A 107 12.72 -3.59 12.30
N LEU A 108 13.47 -2.57 11.86
CA LEU A 108 14.60 -2.03 12.61
C LEU A 108 14.15 -1.43 13.95
N GLU A 109 13.06 -0.63 13.94
CA GLU A 109 12.49 -0.03 15.14
C GLU A 109 12.07 -1.10 16.17
N ALA A 110 11.36 -2.14 15.74
CA ALA A 110 10.88 -3.22 16.60
C ALA A 110 12.03 -4.01 17.28
N HIS A 111 13.23 -3.94 16.70
CA HIS A 111 14.43 -4.61 17.19
C HIS A 111 15.44 -3.65 17.84
N ASP A 112 14.98 -2.46 18.28
CA ASP A 112 15.75 -1.45 19.02
C ASP A 112 16.91 -0.82 18.23
N GLU A 113 16.85 -0.87 16.89
CA GLU A 113 17.83 -0.27 15.98
C GLU A 113 17.39 1.15 15.57
N LEU A 114 17.16 2.02 16.55
CA LEU A 114 16.48 3.31 16.34
C LEU A 114 17.23 4.25 15.39
N GLU A 115 18.56 4.35 15.49
CA GLU A 115 19.36 5.17 14.57
C GLU A 115 19.25 4.68 13.12
N ALA A 116 19.27 3.36 12.93
CA ALA A 116 19.15 2.75 11.61
C ALA A 116 17.74 2.96 11.04
N ALA A 117 16.70 2.76 11.85
CA ALA A 117 15.31 3.03 11.47
C ALA A 117 15.12 4.50 11.07
N HIS A 118 15.67 5.44 11.85
CA HIS A 118 15.62 6.86 11.56
C HIS A 118 16.26 7.22 10.22
N ASP A 119 17.45 6.67 9.94
CA ASP A 119 18.17 6.87 8.69
C ASP A 119 17.41 6.28 7.50
N TYR A 120 16.77 5.12 7.69
CA TYR A 120 15.95 4.44 6.70
C TYR A 120 14.72 5.28 6.31
N PHE A 121 13.94 5.72 7.30
CA PHE A 121 12.80 6.61 7.08
C PHE A 121 13.23 7.93 6.41
N SER A 122 14.32 8.54 6.89
CA SER A 122 14.81 9.81 6.33
C SER A 122 15.26 9.67 4.88
N THR A 123 15.90 8.55 4.53
CA THR A 123 16.28 8.22 3.16
C THR A 123 15.04 8.09 2.28
N ALA A 124 14.03 7.34 2.72
CA ALA A 124 12.78 7.16 2.00
C ALA A 124 12.04 8.48 1.75
N LEU A 125 11.89 9.32 2.78
CA LEU A 125 11.24 10.63 2.65
C LEU A 125 11.96 11.54 1.65
N THR A 126 13.30 11.55 1.69
CA THR A 126 14.11 12.35 0.75
C THR A 126 13.96 11.87 -0.69
N LEU A 127 13.78 10.56 -0.89
CA LEU A 127 13.58 9.97 -2.22
C LEU A 127 12.17 10.19 -2.77
N LEU A 128 11.16 10.06 -1.90
CA LEU A 128 9.76 9.93 -2.31
C LEU A 128 8.96 11.24 -2.20
N ILE A 129 9.44 12.21 -1.40
CA ILE A 129 8.76 13.50 -1.21
C ILE A 129 9.62 14.64 -1.77
N ALA A 130 9.08 15.36 -2.74
CA ALA A 130 9.69 16.56 -3.27
C ALA A 130 9.35 17.79 -2.40
N PRO A 131 10.33 18.63 -2.01
CA PRO A 131 10.06 19.83 -1.23
C PRO A 131 9.06 20.78 -1.90
N GLY A 132 8.03 21.19 -1.15
CA GLY A 132 7.01 22.14 -1.62
C GLY A 132 5.91 21.51 -2.49
N GLU A 133 5.93 20.20 -2.69
CA GLU A 133 4.87 19.46 -3.38
C GLU A 133 3.88 18.83 -2.39
N GLU A 134 2.69 18.49 -2.87
CA GLU A 134 1.71 17.76 -2.08
C GLU A 134 2.24 16.36 -1.71
N VAL A 135 2.07 15.97 -0.45
CA VAL A 135 2.58 14.70 0.07
C VAL A 135 1.68 13.56 -0.37
N PRO A 136 2.17 12.58 -1.15
CA PRO A 136 1.37 11.43 -1.55
C PRO A 136 0.91 10.64 -0.32
N TYR A 137 -0.36 10.26 -0.29
CA TYR A 137 -0.95 9.53 0.83
C TYR A 137 -0.15 8.27 1.22
N ALA A 138 0.35 7.52 0.23
CA ALA A 138 1.16 6.32 0.45
C ALA A 138 2.46 6.57 1.23
N THR A 139 2.94 7.81 1.31
CA THR A 139 4.18 8.18 2.03
C THR A 139 3.94 8.74 3.43
N GLN A 140 2.68 8.98 3.82
CA GLN A 140 2.36 9.60 5.11
C GLN A 140 2.70 8.70 6.31
N SER A 141 2.63 7.38 6.14
CA SER A 141 3.07 6.42 7.17
C SER A 141 4.57 6.56 7.47
N LEU A 142 5.41 6.84 6.47
CA LEU A 142 6.84 7.07 6.65
C LEU A 142 7.12 8.31 7.51
N LEU A 143 6.33 9.38 7.35
CA LEU A 143 6.43 10.58 8.20
C LEU A 143 6.08 10.26 9.65
N THR A 144 4.99 9.50 9.85
CA THR A 144 4.51 9.10 11.17
C THR A 144 5.51 8.18 11.88
N GLY A 145 6.04 7.17 11.18
CA GLY A 145 7.06 6.25 11.69
C GLY A 145 8.36 6.97 12.03
N ARG A 146 8.82 7.89 11.17
CA ARG A 146 10.00 8.73 11.47
C ARG A 146 9.81 9.57 12.72
N HIS A 147 8.66 10.23 12.84
CA HIS A 147 8.32 11.03 14.01
C HIS A 147 8.40 10.16 15.28
N ARG A 148 7.80 8.95 15.25
CA ARG A 148 7.87 7.99 16.36
C ARG A 148 9.29 7.63 16.76
N VAL A 149 10.14 7.21 15.81
CA VAL A 149 11.53 6.86 16.08
C VAL A 149 12.32 8.03 16.65
N ARG A 150 12.13 9.25 16.13
CA ARG A 150 12.81 10.45 16.64
C ARG A 150 12.40 10.79 18.07
N ARG A 151 11.12 10.61 18.40
CA ARG A 151 10.61 10.74 19.77
C ARG A 151 11.26 9.74 20.72
N LEU A 152 11.42 8.48 20.29
CA LEU A 152 12.12 7.44 21.06
C LEU A 152 13.60 7.78 21.27
N MET A 153 14.27 8.36 20.25
CA MET A 153 15.67 8.82 20.34
C MET A 153 15.85 10.10 21.18
N GLY A 154 14.76 10.80 21.53
CA GLY A 154 14.80 12.05 22.29
C GLY A 154 15.38 13.24 21.52
N VAL A 155 15.33 13.23 20.19
CA VAL A 155 15.84 14.33 19.35
C VAL A 155 14.75 15.41 19.13
N THR A 156 15.17 16.65 18.86
CA THR A 156 14.23 17.76 18.63
C THR A 156 13.53 17.63 17.27
N HIS A 157 12.31 18.16 17.16
CA HIS A 157 11.58 18.17 15.89
C HIS A 157 12.33 18.92 14.79
N ASP A 158 12.19 18.42 13.56
CA ASP A 158 12.61 19.10 12.34
C ASP A 158 11.42 19.29 11.37
N ALA A 159 11.71 19.77 10.16
CA ALA A 159 10.69 20.08 9.17
C ALA A 159 9.83 18.87 8.74
N TRP A 160 10.37 17.64 8.82
CA TRP A 160 9.58 16.44 8.54
C TRP A 160 8.63 16.11 9.69
N ASP A 161 9.03 16.38 10.93
CA ASP A 161 8.18 16.21 12.10
C ASP A 161 7.02 17.22 12.08
N GLU A 162 7.31 18.48 11.73
CA GLU A 162 6.28 19.51 11.52
C GLU A 162 5.28 19.13 10.42
N LEU A 163 5.78 18.52 9.33
CA LEU A 163 4.94 18.03 8.24
C LEU A 163 4.07 16.84 8.67
N ALA A 164 4.61 15.92 9.48
CA ALA A 164 3.86 14.81 10.04
C ALA A 164 2.72 15.31 10.92
N ASP A 165 2.99 16.29 11.81
CA ASP A 165 1.98 16.92 12.66
C ASP A 165 0.89 17.62 11.84
N ALA A 166 1.25 18.31 10.75
CA ALA A 166 0.30 19.00 9.89
C ALA A 166 -0.66 18.05 9.14
N LEU A 167 -0.19 16.85 8.79
CA LEU A 167 -0.98 15.83 8.09
C LEU A 167 -1.81 14.96 9.05
N HIS A 168 -1.43 14.92 10.33
CA HIS A 168 -2.11 14.11 11.33
C HIS A 168 -3.47 14.72 11.71
N THR A 169 -4.55 13.98 11.45
CA THR A 169 -5.93 14.46 11.65
C THR A 169 -6.63 13.87 12.87
N ALA A 170 -5.97 12.95 13.59
CA ALA A 170 -6.58 12.35 14.78
C ALA A 170 -6.64 13.33 15.95
N ALA A 171 -7.56 13.09 16.88
CA ALA A 171 -7.82 13.99 18.01
C ALA A 171 -6.66 14.09 19.02
N VAL A 172 -5.74 13.12 19.03
CA VAL A 172 -4.57 13.09 19.92
C VAL A 172 -3.33 13.44 19.10
N PRO A 173 -2.53 14.46 19.46
CA PRO A 173 -1.32 14.84 18.74
C PRO A 173 -0.29 13.71 18.69
N LEU A 174 0.54 13.68 17.64
CA LEU A 174 1.58 12.65 17.51
C LEU A 174 2.57 12.68 18.68
N ASP A 175 2.90 13.87 19.20
CA ASP A 175 3.77 14.05 20.37
C ASP A 175 3.32 13.25 21.60
N GLU A 176 2.00 13.20 21.81
CA GLU A 176 1.39 12.48 22.92
C GLU A 176 1.27 10.97 22.62
N LEU A 177 1.00 10.62 21.37
CA LEU A 177 0.93 9.21 20.94
C LEU A 177 2.30 8.53 21.04
N HIS A 178 3.35 9.24 20.63
CA HIS A 178 4.72 8.75 20.57
C HIS A 178 5.56 9.14 21.81
N ASP A 179 4.92 9.52 22.93
CA ASP A 179 5.66 9.79 24.17
C ASP A 179 6.30 8.50 24.70
N PRO A 180 7.65 8.40 24.78
CA PRO A 180 8.33 7.21 25.31
C PRO A 180 7.94 6.88 26.76
N LYS A 181 7.44 7.86 27.53
CA LYS A 181 7.01 7.66 28.93
C LYS A 181 5.64 7.00 29.04
N ARG A 182 4.92 6.81 27.93
CA ARG A 182 3.58 6.20 27.91
C ARG A 182 3.56 4.78 28.47
N LEU A 183 4.64 4.03 28.32
CA LEU A 183 4.80 2.68 28.90
C LEU A 183 4.61 2.66 30.44
N TRP A 184 4.84 3.77 31.13
CA TRP A 184 4.63 3.87 32.59
C TRP A 184 3.15 4.00 32.98
N ALA A 185 2.27 4.48 32.08
CA ALA A 185 0.84 4.63 32.36
C ALA A 185 0.09 3.28 32.43
N LEU A 186 0.56 2.26 31.71
CA LEU A 186 -0.05 0.92 31.71
C LEU A 186 0.12 0.17 33.06
N GLY A 187 1.09 0.59 33.88
CA GLY A 187 1.29 0.09 35.24
C GLY A 187 0.62 0.94 36.32
N SER A 188 -0.04 2.03 35.95
CA SER A 188 -0.67 2.95 36.91
C SER A 188 -2.02 2.44 37.40
N SER A 189 -2.33 2.76 38.66
CA SER A 189 -3.66 2.54 39.25
C SER A 189 -4.49 3.83 39.31
N ASP A 190 -3.96 4.95 38.81
CA ASP A 190 -4.68 6.22 38.78
C ASP A 190 -5.79 6.22 37.71
N PRO A 191 -7.07 6.46 38.08
CA PRO A 191 -8.17 6.46 37.12
C PRO A 191 -8.11 7.58 36.08
N GLY A 192 -7.38 8.68 36.34
CA GLY A 192 -7.15 9.75 35.37
C GLY A 192 -6.20 9.29 34.26
N GLU A 193 -5.05 8.74 34.66
CA GLU A 193 -4.03 8.20 33.76
C GLU A 193 -4.57 7.06 32.89
N LEU A 194 -5.35 6.13 33.47
CA LEU A 194 -5.99 5.05 32.72
C LEU A 194 -6.99 5.55 31.68
N ARG A 195 -7.77 6.62 31.99
CA ARG A 195 -8.71 7.21 31.03
C ARG A 195 -8.00 7.94 29.89
N ALA A 196 -6.90 8.62 30.18
CA ALA A 196 -6.06 9.23 29.16
C ALA A 196 -5.50 8.15 28.22
N GLU A 197 -4.98 7.05 28.77
CA GLU A 197 -4.43 5.96 27.98
C GLU A 197 -5.50 5.26 27.10
N ILE A 198 -6.70 5.02 27.63
CA ILE A 198 -7.83 4.51 26.82
C ILE A 198 -8.16 5.46 25.66
N THR A 199 -8.06 6.78 25.86
CA THR A 199 -8.32 7.77 24.81
C THR A 199 -7.26 7.70 23.71
N ARG A 200 -5.99 7.56 24.06
CA ARG A 200 -4.88 7.38 23.11
C ARG A 200 -5.01 6.09 22.33
N LEU A 201 -5.22 4.96 22.99
CA LEU A 201 -5.42 3.66 22.33
C LEU A 201 -6.61 3.71 21.35
N ARG A 202 -7.69 4.42 21.70
CA ARG A 202 -8.81 4.63 20.77
C ARG A 202 -8.43 5.50 19.57
N ALA A 203 -7.59 6.51 19.75
CA ALA A 203 -7.11 7.35 18.66
C ALA A 203 -6.17 6.57 17.71
N GLU A 204 -5.26 5.76 18.26
CA GLU A 204 -4.40 4.85 17.47
C GLU A 204 -5.25 3.83 16.72
N LEU A 205 -6.15 3.12 17.43
CA LEU A 205 -7.06 2.19 16.79
C LEU A 205 -7.93 2.87 15.73
N GLY A 206 -8.36 4.11 15.93
CA GLY A 206 -9.09 4.89 14.92
C GLY A 206 -8.25 5.16 13.68
N THR A 207 -6.97 5.50 13.87
CA THR A 207 -6.00 5.74 12.79
C THR A 207 -5.74 4.46 12.01
N TYR A 208 -5.42 3.36 12.71
CA TYR A 208 -5.24 2.04 12.08
C TYR A 208 -6.51 1.57 11.37
N ARG A 209 -7.68 1.73 11.99
CA ARG A 209 -8.95 1.38 11.35
C ARG A 209 -9.19 2.21 10.11
N THR A 210 -8.88 3.49 10.10
CA THR A 210 -9.01 4.34 8.91
C THR A 210 -8.03 3.90 7.81
N ALA A 211 -6.81 3.54 8.19
CA ALA A 211 -5.80 3.01 7.28
C ALA A 211 -6.17 1.63 6.70
N LEU A 212 -6.87 0.77 7.47
CA LEU A 212 -7.33 -0.56 7.03
C LEU A 212 -8.69 -0.52 6.31
N SER A 213 -9.60 0.34 6.76
CA SER A 213 -10.95 0.49 6.21
C SER A 213 -10.99 1.44 5.02
N ARG A 214 -9.82 1.74 4.41
CA ARG A 214 -9.73 2.58 3.21
C ARG A 214 -10.84 2.12 2.26
N PRO A 215 -11.83 2.98 1.94
CA PRO A 215 -12.70 2.66 0.83
C PRO A 215 -11.78 2.44 -0.36
N PHE A 216 -12.03 1.37 -1.13
CA PHE A 216 -11.29 1.12 -2.36
C PHE A 216 -11.17 2.43 -3.13
N PRO A 217 -9.98 2.74 -3.66
CA PRO A 217 -9.78 4.04 -4.27
C PRO A 217 -10.88 4.28 -5.29
N VAL A 218 -11.38 5.53 -5.35
CA VAL A 218 -12.28 5.91 -6.43
C VAL A 218 -11.45 5.81 -7.70
N ALA A 219 -11.63 4.70 -8.40
CA ALA A 219 -10.75 4.27 -9.46
C ALA A 219 -11.38 4.53 -10.82
N VAL A 220 -10.55 5.03 -11.74
CA VAL A 220 -10.92 5.18 -13.14
C VAL A 220 -10.23 4.13 -13.99
N LEU A 221 -10.95 3.64 -14.99
CA LEU A 221 -10.50 2.55 -15.86
C LEU A 221 -9.55 3.08 -16.94
N HIS A 222 -8.32 2.62 -16.90
CA HIS A 222 -7.33 2.80 -17.95
C HIS A 222 -7.33 1.60 -18.90
N TRP A 223 -7.28 1.88 -20.20
CA TRP A 223 -7.15 0.88 -21.25
C TRP A 223 -5.86 1.14 -22.00
N PRO A 224 -4.88 0.22 -21.95
CA PRO A 224 -3.71 0.29 -22.80
C PRO A 224 -4.12 0.32 -24.27
N GLU A 225 -3.36 1.02 -25.12
CA GLU A 225 -3.68 1.11 -26.56
C GLU A 225 -4.00 -0.23 -27.26
N PRO A 226 -3.23 -1.33 -27.03
CA PRO A 226 -3.59 -2.62 -27.64
C PRO A 226 -4.94 -3.14 -27.17
N GLU A 227 -5.22 -3.06 -25.88
CA GLU A 227 -6.46 -3.52 -25.26
C GLU A 227 -7.65 -2.67 -25.70
N LEU A 228 -7.50 -1.35 -25.79
CA LEU A 228 -8.57 -0.47 -26.26
C LEU A 228 -8.94 -0.77 -27.72
N ARG A 229 -7.95 -1.04 -28.56
CA ARG A 229 -8.16 -1.39 -29.97
C ARG A 229 -8.88 -2.73 -30.09
N GLU A 230 -8.48 -3.72 -29.29
CA GLU A 230 -9.13 -5.02 -29.24
C GLU A 230 -10.57 -4.91 -28.74
N LEU A 231 -10.80 -4.17 -27.65
CA LEU A 231 -12.12 -3.91 -27.09
C LEU A 231 -13.07 -3.30 -28.13
N LEU A 232 -12.64 -2.27 -28.85
CA LEU A 232 -13.45 -1.61 -29.88
C LEU A 232 -13.65 -2.47 -31.13
N THR A 233 -12.76 -3.42 -31.40
CA THR A 233 -12.92 -4.38 -32.49
C THR A 233 -13.96 -5.44 -32.14
N ALA A 234 -13.90 -5.98 -30.90
CA ALA A 234 -14.84 -6.99 -30.41
C ALA A 234 -16.22 -6.40 -30.10
N TYR A 235 -16.26 -5.17 -29.57
CA TYR A 235 -17.48 -4.50 -29.09
C TYR A 235 -17.61 -3.07 -29.66
N PRO A 236 -17.94 -2.91 -30.96
CA PRO A 236 -18.00 -1.60 -31.61
C PRO A 236 -18.97 -0.59 -30.97
N GLY A 237 -19.97 -1.07 -30.22
CA GLY A 237 -20.92 -0.21 -29.49
C GLY A 237 -20.25 0.68 -28.44
N LEU A 238 -19.11 0.26 -27.89
CA LEU A 238 -18.33 1.03 -26.92
C LEU A 238 -17.55 2.21 -27.54
N GLY A 239 -17.57 2.37 -28.87
CA GLY A 239 -16.95 3.52 -29.53
C GLY A 239 -17.59 4.87 -29.18
N SER A 240 -18.80 4.86 -28.62
CA SER A 240 -19.44 6.06 -28.05
C SER A 240 -18.76 6.54 -26.77
N GLU A 241 -18.26 5.61 -25.94
CA GLU A 241 -17.49 5.89 -24.73
C GLU A 241 -16.04 6.23 -25.08
N TYR A 242 -15.41 5.46 -25.97
CA TYR A 242 -14.01 5.60 -26.33
C TYR A 242 -13.81 6.01 -27.79
N ALA A 243 -13.67 7.32 -28.03
CA ALA A 243 -13.44 7.87 -29.37
C ALA A 243 -12.04 7.54 -29.92
N SER A 244 -11.00 7.71 -29.09
CA SER A 244 -9.62 7.36 -29.42
C SER A 244 -8.80 7.12 -28.15
N HIS A 245 -7.64 6.45 -28.27
CA HIS A 245 -6.74 6.24 -27.13
C HIS A 245 -6.20 7.56 -26.55
N PRO A 246 -5.73 8.55 -27.34
CA PRO A 246 -5.36 9.86 -26.80
C PRO A 246 -6.50 10.59 -26.07
N ASP A 247 -7.73 10.54 -26.62
CA ASP A 247 -8.89 11.16 -25.98
C ASP A 247 -9.30 10.43 -24.69
N HIS A 248 -9.10 9.12 -24.64
CA HIS A 248 -9.29 8.32 -23.41
C HIS A 248 -8.35 8.80 -22.31
N LEU A 249 -7.04 8.89 -22.58
CA LEU A 249 -6.05 9.34 -21.60
C LEU A 249 -6.33 10.77 -21.11
N ALA A 250 -6.66 11.69 -22.02
CA ALA A 250 -6.95 13.08 -21.67
C ALA A 250 -8.20 13.21 -20.78
N ARG A 251 -9.27 12.45 -21.07
CA ARG A 251 -10.49 12.45 -20.25
C ARG A 251 -10.26 11.82 -18.88
N LEU A 252 -9.45 10.77 -18.81
CA LEU A 252 -9.09 10.11 -17.56
C LEU A 252 -8.33 11.07 -16.63
N GLU A 253 -7.29 11.75 -17.13
CA GLU A 253 -6.53 12.74 -16.37
C GLU A 253 -7.42 13.91 -15.90
N ALA A 254 -8.29 14.42 -16.78
CA ALA A 254 -9.21 15.50 -16.43
C ALA A 254 -10.19 15.07 -15.32
N ALA A 255 -10.77 13.86 -15.43
CA ALA A 255 -11.69 13.33 -14.42
C ALA A 255 -11.00 13.16 -13.05
N LEU A 256 -9.75 12.69 -13.02
CA LEU A 256 -8.98 12.57 -11.77
C LEU A 256 -8.71 13.93 -11.14
N ARG A 257 -8.31 14.93 -11.93
CA ARG A 257 -8.09 16.29 -11.45
C ARG A 257 -9.38 16.91 -10.91
N ASP A 258 -10.51 16.71 -11.59
CA ASP A 258 -11.81 17.21 -11.15
C ASP A 258 -12.25 16.56 -9.82
N LEU A 259 -12.10 15.23 -9.70
CA LEU A 259 -12.39 14.51 -8.46
C LEU A 259 -11.51 14.98 -7.30
N HIS A 260 -10.22 15.18 -7.56
CA HIS A 260 -9.26 15.67 -6.58
C HIS A 260 -9.57 17.10 -6.15
N ALA A 261 -9.86 18.01 -7.10
CA ALA A 261 -10.26 19.38 -6.82
C ALA A 261 -11.57 19.47 -6.02
N ALA A 262 -12.47 18.49 -6.20
CA ALA A 262 -13.68 18.33 -5.39
C ALA A 262 -13.43 17.78 -3.98
N GLY A 263 -12.17 17.46 -3.64
CA GLY A 263 -11.78 16.92 -2.33
C GLY A 263 -12.00 15.42 -2.19
N THR A 264 -12.13 14.67 -3.28
CA THR A 264 -12.25 13.20 -3.24
C THR A 264 -10.89 12.61 -2.82
N PRO A 265 -10.79 11.98 -1.65
CA PRO A 265 -9.55 11.35 -1.22
C PRO A 265 -9.35 10.00 -1.92
N ASN A 266 -8.12 9.48 -1.87
CA ASN A 266 -7.78 8.12 -2.31
C ASN A 266 -8.23 7.81 -3.76
N LEU A 267 -7.74 8.58 -4.72
CA LEU A 267 -7.98 8.32 -6.14
C LEU A 267 -7.03 7.26 -6.66
N GLY A 268 -7.49 6.48 -7.64
CA GLY A 268 -6.67 5.44 -8.25
C GLY A 268 -6.96 5.22 -9.72
N ILE A 269 -6.09 4.45 -10.35
CA ILE A 269 -6.21 4.03 -11.74
C ILE A 269 -6.11 2.51 -11.76
N VAL A 270 -7.09 1.86 -12.39
CA VAL A 270 -7.07 0.41 -12.64
C VAL A 270 -6.86 0.17 -14.12
N THR A 271 -5.98 -0.77 -14.47
CA THR A 271 -5.72 -1.11 -15.87
C THR A 271 -6.54 -2.34 -16.25
N GLY A 272 -7.41 -2.20 -17.26
CA GLY A 272 -8.23 -3.28 -17.79
C GLY A 272 -7.55 -4.04 -18.92
N THR A 273 -7.90 -5.32 -19.07
CA THR A 273 -7.61 -6.13 -20.25
C THR A 273 -8.90 -6.72 -20.79
N VAL A 274 -8.99 -6.94 -22.10
CA VAL A 274 -10.19 -7.49 -22.75
C VAL A 274 -10.54 -8.87 -22.18
N PRO A 275 -9.59 -9.81 -22.00
CA PRO A 275 -9.92 -11.10 -21.40
C PRO A 275 -10.46 -10.99 -19.96
N SER A 276 -9.89 -10.09 -19.14
CA SER A 276 -10.35 -9.87 -17.76
C SER A 276 -11.74 -9.24 -17.72
N TYR A 277 -12.02 -8.28 -18.61
CA TYR A 277 -13.33 -7.65 -18.74
C TYR A 277 -14.40 -8.63 -19.25
N GLU A 278 -14.07 -9.49 -20.21
CA GLU A 278 -14.97 -10.53 -20.71
C GLU A 278 -15.29 -11.57 -19.63
N ALA A 279 -14.29 -11.99 -18.86
CA ALA A 279 -14.48 -12.88 -17.72
C ALA A 279 -15.41 -12.25 -16.66
N PHE A 280 -15.23 -10.96 -16.37
CA PHE A 280 -16.11 -10.22 -15.46
C PHE A 280 -17.55 -10.10 -16.01
N ALA A 281 -17.72 -9.76 -17.29
CA ALA A 281 -19.04 -9.70 -17.92
C ALA A 281 -19.77 -11.05 -17.84
N ALA A 282 -19.04 -12.14 -18.08
CA ALA A 282 -19.57 -13.50 -17.96
C ALA A 282 -20.00 -13.82 -16.51
N SER A 283 -19.22 -13.41 -15.50
CA SER A 283 -19.58 -13.63 -14.09
C SER A 283 -20.80 -12.84 -13.64
N GLU A 284 -21.00 -11.65 -14.20
CA GLU A 284 -22.18 -10.80 -13.95
C GLU A 284 -23.38 -11.17 -14.82
N ALA A 285 -23.26 -12.19 -15.68
CA ALA A 285 -24.27 -12.54 -16.68
C ALA A 285 -24.73 -11.35 -17.55
N ALA A 286 -23.79 -10.43 -17.82
CA ALA A 286 -24.01 -9.19 -18.56
C ALA A 286 -23.33 -9.25 -19.94
N SER A 287 -23.68 -8.31 -20.83
CA SER A 287 -23.02 -8.17 -22.12
C SER A 287 -21.76 -7.31 -22.00
N PRO A 288 -20.60 -7.71 -22.55
CA PRO A 288 -19.44 -6.83 -22.61
C PRO A 288 -19.67 -5.54 -23.43
N SER A 289 -20.71 -5.48 -24.26
CA SER A 289 -21.08 -4.26 -25.01
C SER A 289 -21.88 -3.24 -24.18
N ASP A 290 -22.25 -3.57 -22.95
CA ASP A 290 -22.99 -2.68 -22.06
C ASP A 290 -22.04 -1.64 -21.41
N PRO A 291 -22.17 -0.34 -21.70
CA PRO A 291 -21.29 0.68 -21.11
C PRO A 291 -21.43 0.79 -19.59
N ASP A 292 -22.59 0.43 -19.02
CA ASP A 292 -22.82 0.48 -17.56
C ASP A 292 -21.98 -0.55 -16.79
N LEU A 293 -21.37 -1.50 -17.50
CA LEU A 293 -20.49 -2.52 -16.92
C LEU A 293 -19.07 -1.99 -16.66
N LEU A 294 -18.61 -0.97 -17.39
CA LEU A 294 -17.24 -0.44 -17.28
C LEU A 294 -16.91 0.12 -15.89
N PRO A 295 -17.78 0.94 -15.23
CA PRO A 295 -17.53 1.42 -13.88
C PRO A 295 -17.58 0.30 -12.83
N GLN A 296 -18.42 -0.72 -13.04
CA GLN A 296 -18.53 -1.89 -12.14
C GLN A 296 -17.26 -2.75 -12.22
N TYR A 297 -16.73 -2.94 -13.43
CA TYR A 297 -15.45 -3.60 -13.65
C TYR A 297 -14.31 -2.83 -12.98
N ALA A 298 -14.26 -1.51 -13.15
CA ALA A 298 -13.27 -0.66 -12.49
C ALA A 298 -13.33 -0.78 -10.96
N THR A 299 -14.54 -0.77 -10.41
CA THR A 299 -14.79 -0.95 -8.96
C THR A 299 -14.32 -2.33 -8.50
N THR A 300 -14.56 -3.38 -9.29
CA THR A 300 -14.13 -4.74 -8.97
C THR A 300 -12.61 -4.87 -8.99
N LEU A 301 -11.93 -4.28 -9.97
CA LEU A 301 -10.46 -4.24 -10.01
C LEU A 301 -9.88 -3.47 -8.81
N ALA A 302 -10.49 -2.35 -8.45
CA ALA A 302 -10.08 -1.59 -7.26
C ALA A 302 -10.33 -2.39 -5.98
N ALA A 303 -11.45 -3.12 -5.90
CA ALA A 303 -11.79 -4.02 -4.80
C ALA A 303 -10.80 -5.18 -4.64
N ARG A 304 -10.18 -5.61 -5.74
CA ARG A 304 -9.11 -6.62 -5.79
C ARG A 304 -7.72 -6.03 -5.56
N GLY A 305 -7.61 -4.73 -5.24
CA GLY A 305 -6.33 -4.08 -4.97
C GLY A 305 -5.50 -3.76 -6.22
N ARG A 306 -6.08 -3.81 -7.43
CA ARG A 306 -5.37 -3.55 -8.70
C ARG A 306 -5.23 -2.07 -9.04
N ALA A 307 -5.63 -1.19 -8.13
CA ALA A 307 -5.60 0.25 -8.35
C ALA A 307 -4.24 0.84 -7.97
N VAL A 308 -3.63 1.54 -8.92
CA VAL A 308 -2.42 2.34 -8.70
C VAL A 308 -2.83 3.71 -8.17
N PRO A 309 -2.22 4.22 -7.09
CA PRO A 309 -2.54 5.55 -6.54
C PRO A 309 -2.35 6.68 -7.56
N TRP A 310 -3.26 7.65 -7.53
CA TRP A 310 -3.12 8.91 -8.26
C TRP A 310 -3.22 10.11 -7.29
N PRO A 311 -2.40 11.17 -7.48
CA PRO A 311 -1.35 11.29 -8.48
C PRO A 311 -0.14 10.40 -8.13
N PRO A 312 0.52 9.78 -9.12
CA PRO A 312 1.83 9.17 -8.91
C PRO A 312 2.85 10.22 -8.46
N ALA A 313 3.94 9.78 -7.82
CA ALA A 313 5.08 10.66 -7.59
C ALA A 313 5.56 11.26 -8.93
N ARG A 314 5.91 12.54 -8.94
CA ARG A 314 6.30 13.25 -10.16
C ARG A 314 7.44 12.59 -10.93
N SER A 315 8.41 12.01 -10.23
CA SER A 315 9.54 11.28 -10.81
C SER A 315 9.20 9.84 -11.23
N ALA A 316 8.10 9.26 -10.72
CA ALA A 316 7.67 7.91 -11.06
C ALA A 316 7.22 7.82 -12.52
N ALA A 317 7.17 6.60 -13.06
CA ALA A 317 6.64 6.36 -14.40
C ALA A 317 5.18 6.86 -14.50
N CYS A 318 4.83 7.44 -15.63
CA CYS A 318 3.47 7.90 -15.87
C CYS A 318 2.52 6.71 -16.00
N TRP A 319 1.36 6.82 -15.36
CA TRP A 319 0.30 5.80 -15.36
C TRP A 319 -0.21 5.40 -16.76
N CYS A 320 0.01 6.23 -17.79
CA CYS A 320 -0.41 5.96 -19.17
C CYS A 320 0.46 4.95 -19.93
N GLY A 321 1.53 4.44 -19.31
CA GLY A 321 2.43 3.47 -19.95
C GLY A 321 3.40 4.06 -20.99
N SER A 322 3.56 5.39 -21.06
CA SER A 322 4.46 6.04 -22.03
C SER A 322 5.96 5.85 -21.76
N GLY A 323 6.32 5.29 -20.60
CA GLY A 323 7.72 5.18 -20.13
C GLY A 323 8.35 6.50 -19.70
N ARG A 324 7.67 7.64 -19.86
CA ARG A 324 8.11 8.94 -19.35
C ARG A 324 7.74 9.08 -17.87
N SER A 325 8.46 9.95 -17.17
CA SER A 325 8.08 10.34 -15.82
C SER A 325 6.70 11.02 -15.82
N TYR A 326 5.96 10.91 -14.70
CA TYR A 326 4.66 11.54 -14.56
C TYR A 326 4.75 13.05 -14.80
N ARG A 327 5.75 13.72 -14.20
CA ARG A 327 6.01 15.16 -14.40
C ARG A 327 6.18 15.55 -15.86
N ASP A 328 6.80 14.70 -16.67
CA ASP A 328 7.10 15.03 -18.06
C ASP A 328 5.96 14.59 -18.99
N CYS A 329 4.93 13.90 -18.49
CA CYS A 329 3.83 13.39 -19.29
C CYS A 329 2.46 14.00 -18.91
N HIS A 330 1.80 13.50 -17.87
CA HIS A 330 0.47 13.96 -17.45
C HIS A 330 0.49 14.82 -16.18
N GLY A 331 1.62 14.85 -15.46
CA GLY A 331 1.88 15.70 -14.30
C GLY A 331 2.40 17.10 -14.65
N HIS A 332 2.11 17.58 -15.88
CA HIS A 332 2.29 18.99 -16.23
C HIS A 332 1.19 19.80 -15.56
N ALA A 333 1.59 20.79 -14.77
CA ALA A 333 0.68 21.79 -14.20
C ALA A 333 0.09 22.65 -15.33
#